data_AF-A0A7Z1DRW9-F1
#
_entry.id   AF-A0A7Z1DRW9-F1
#
_cell.length_a   1.000
_cell.length_b   1.000
_cell.length_c   1.000
_cell.angle_alpha   90.00
_cell.angle_beta   90.00
_cell.angle_gamma   90.00
#
_symmetry.space_group_name_H-M   'P 1'
#
loop_
_entity.id
_entity.type
_entity.pdbx_description
1 polymer ?
#
loop_
_entity_poly.entity_id
_entity_poly.type
_entity_poly.pdbx_seq_one_letter_code
_entity_poly.pdbx_strand_id
1 'polypeptide(L)'
;MQTKDGKQERRNVGTPQGGPLSPVLANLFLHYALDRWLTVRHPDIPFCRYADDGILRCRSEREAQYLHSQLDMREVDPIAIHRDAQQTSILACVCPGCSDKSPSAPC
;
A
#
# COMPACT_ATOMS: atom_id res chain seq x y z
N MET A 1 24.61 -4.59 5.81
CA MET A 1 24.89 -5.43 4.62
C MET A 1 26.35 -5.84 4.73
N GLN A 2 26.71 -7.09 4.46
CA GLN A 2 28.12 -7.50 4.52
C GLN A 2 28.72 -7.27 3.14
N THR A 3 29.72 -6.39 3.04
CA THR A 3 30.49 -6.26 1.80
C THR A 3 31.33 -7.52 1.58
N LYS A 4 31.78 -7.76 0.35
CA LYS A 4 32.65 -8.92 0.01
C LYS A 4 33.93 -8.98 0.85
N ASP A 5 34.31 -7.88 1.51
CA ASP A 5 35.45 -7.75 2.42
C ASP A 5 35.12 -7.99 3.91
N GLY A 6 33.94 -8.50 4.23
CA GLY A 6 33.58 -8.89 5.60
C GLY A 6 33.25 -7.73 6.55
N LYS A 7 33.31 -6.47 6.09
CA LYS A 7 32.91 -5.30 6.87
C LYS A 7 31.39 -5.25 7.02
N GLN A 8 30.92 -5.30 8.27
CA GLN A 8 29.51 -5.05 8.60
C GLN A 8 29.25 -3.56 8.65
N GLU A 9 28.52 -3.05 7.65
CA GLU A 9 27.96 -1.70 7.75
C GLU A 9 26.71 -1.71 8.63
N ARG A 10 26.70 -0.82 9.64
CA ARG A 10 25.52 -0.56 10.48
C ARG A 10 24.43 0.04 9.60
N ARG A 11 23.28 -0.64 9.55
CA ARG A 11 22.05 -0.11 8.94
C ARG A 11 21.36 0.77 9.96
N ASN A 12 21.12 2.03 9.61
CA ASN A 12 20.32 2.96 10.43
C ASN A 12 18.83 2.89 10.09
N VAL A 13 18.44 2.27 8.97
CA VAL A 13 17.04 2.15 8.50
C VAL A 13 16.81 0.75 7.91
N GLY A 14 15.65 0.17 8.22
CA GLY A 14 15.18 -1.12 7.72
C GLY A 14 15.63 -2.33 8.55
N THR A 15 14.84 -3.42 8.53
CA THR A 15 15.19 -4.69 9.17
C THR A 15 16.24 -5.46 8.34
N PRO A 16 17.09 -6.29 8.95
CA PRO A 16 17.95 -7.21 8.21
C PRO A 16 17.07 -8.20 7.42
N GLN A 17 17.24 -8.23 6.08
CA GLN A 17 16.60 -9.22 5.22
C GLN A 17 17.05 -10.62 5.65
N GLY A 18 16.10 -11.51 5.92
CA GLY A 18 16.37 -12.89 6.34
C GLY A 18 16.22 -13.17 7.83
N GLY A 19 15.89 -12.18 8.67
CA GLY A 19 15.45 -12.44 10.04
C GLY A 19 14.03 -13.02 10.06
N PRO A 20 13.74 -14.11 10.80
CA PRO A 20 12.41 -14.72 10.84
C PRO A 20 11.31 -13.77 11.35
N LEU A 21 11.68 -12.73 12.09
CA LEU A 21 10.77 -11.71 12.62
C LEU A 21 10.49 -10.56 11.65
N SER A 22 11.31 -10.40 10.60
CA SER A 22 11.19 -9.31 9.62
C SER A 22 9.79 -9.18 8.98
N PRO A 23 9.13 -10.25 8.50
CA PRO A 23 7.81 -10.13 7.87
C PRO A 23 6.72 -9.69 8.86
N VAL A 24 6.83 -10.07 10.14
CA VAL A 24 5.88 -9.64 11.19
C VAL A 24 6.05 -8.16 11.50
N LEU A 25 7.30 -7.69 11.63
CA LEU A 25 7.58 -6.27 11.88
C LEU A 25 7.15 -5.37 10.72
N ALA A 26 7.37 -5.81 9.48
CA ALA A 26 6.91 -5.09 8.29
C ALA A 26 5.38 -4.96 8.28
N ASN A 27 4.66 -6.05 8.56
CA ASN A 27 3.20 -6.02 8.64
C ASN A 27 2.68 -5.12 9.78
N LEU A 28 3.33 -5.12 10.93
CA LEU A 28 2.97 -4.26 12.05
C LEU A 28 3.16 -2.78 11.70
N PHE A 29 4.27 -2.44 11.03
CA PHE A 29 4.51 -1.08 10.56
C PHE A 29 3.44 -0.64 9.55
N LEU A 30 3.16 -1.45 8.53
CA LEU A 30 2.14 -1.17 7.52
C LEU A 30 0.74 -1.04 8.10
N HIS A 31 0.43 -1.76 9.19
CA HIS A 31 -0.83 -1.62 9.90
C HIS A 31 -1.07 -0.18 10.40
N TYR A 32 -0.07 0.44 11.01
CA TYR A 32 -0.20 1.80 11.52
C TYR A 32 0.02 2.86 10.45
N ALA A 33 0.97 2.62 9.54
CA ALA A 33 1.33 3.55 8.48
C ALA A 33 0.22 3.68 7.42
N LEU A 34 -0.43 2.56 7.05
CA LEU A 34 -1.42 2.51 5.97
C LEU A 34 -2.81 2.10 6.44
N ASP A 35 -2.96 0.90 7.00
CA ASP A 35 -4.29 0.30 7.25
C ASP A 35 -5.14 1.16 8.20
N ARG A 36 -4.53 1.66 9.28
CA ARG A 36 -5.20 2.51 10.26
C ARG A 36 -5.64 3.84 9.64
N TRP A 37 -4.80 4.44 8.81
CA TRP A 37 -5.13 5.69 8.12
C TRP A 37 -6.27 5.50 7.12
N LEU A 38 -6.24 4.41 6.34
CA LEU A 38 -7.33 4.06 5.42
C LEU A 38 -8.65 3.87 6.16
N THR A 39 -8.63 3.11 7.26
CA THR A 39 -9.83 2.83 8.06
C THR A 39 -10.44 4.10 8.67
N VAL A 40 -9.62 5.07 9.08
CA VAL A 40 -10.09 6.31 9.70
C VAL A 40 -10.55 7.34 8.67
N ARG A 41 -9.81 7.51 7.57
CA ARG A 41 -10.02 8.60 6.60
C ARG A 41 -10.87 8.19 5.40
N HIS A 42 -10.91 6.90 5.09
CA HIS A 42 -11.62 6.31 3.96
C HIS A 42 -12.38 5.03 4.37
N PRO A 43 -13.27 5.09 5.38
CA PRO A 43 -13.98 3.91 5.90
C PRO A 43 -14.85 3.20 4.85
N ASP A 44 -15.28 3.92 3.82
CA ASP A 44 -16.13 3.39 2.74
C ASP A 44 -15.36 2.69 1.61
N ILE A 45 -14.02 2.70 1.66
CA ILE A 45 -13.16 2.10 0.64
C ILE A 45 -12.71 0.72 1.13
N PRO A 46 -13.28 -0.38 0.61
CA PRO A 46 -12.80 -1.71 0.93
C PRO A 46 -11.41 -1.92 0.32
N PHE A 47 -10.51 -2.50 1.11
CA PHE A 47 -9.16 -2.80 0.69
C PHE A 47 -8.71 -4.17 1.20
N CYS A 48 -7.80 -4.79 0.46
CA CYS A 48 -7.12 -6.02 0.82
C CYS A 48 -5.62 -5.79 0.71
N ARG A 49 -4.84 -6.26 1.69
CA ARG A 49 -3.38 -6.16 1.68
C ARG A 49 -2.76 -7.53 1.94
N TYR A 50 -1.73 -7.86 1.16
CA TYR A 50 -0.90 -9.02 1.34
C TYR A 50 0.56 -8.57 1.37
N ALA A 51 1.20 -8.69 2.54
CA ALA A 51 2.53 -8.14 2.78
C ALA A 51 2.58 -6.64 2.40
N ASP A 52 3.42 -6.27 1.44
CA ASP A 52 3.59 -4.94 0.87
C ASP A 52 2.62 -4.61 -0.27
N ASP A 53 1.99 -5.61 -0.88
CA ASP A 53 1.02 -5.42 -1.96
C ASP A 53 -0.39 -5.14 -1.43
N GLY A 54 -1.04 -4.10 -1.95
CA GLY A 54 -2.38 -3.70 -1.55
C GLY A 54 -3.30 -3.40 -2.74
N ILE A 55 -4.56 -3.81 -2.63
CA ILE A 55 -5.62 -3.49 -3.58
C ILE A 55 -6.70 -2.69 -2.86
N LEU A 56 -7.01 -1.51 -3.38
CA LEU A 56 -8.07 -0.64 -2.87
C LEU A 56 -9.16 -0.53 -3.92
N ARG A 57 -10.40 -0.84 -3.55
CA ARG A 57 -11.53 -0.84 -4.48
C ARG A 57 -12.29 0.48 -4.37
N CYS A 58 -12.15 1.31 -5.39
CA CYS A 58 -12.85 2.59 -5.51
C CYS A 58 -14.10 2.42 -6.37
N ARG A 59 -15.12 3.24 -6.10
CA ARG A 59 -16.41 3.29 -6.81
C ARG A 59 -16.33 4.02 -8.14
N SER A 60 -15.37 4.93 -8.28
CA SER A 60 -15.18 5.72 -9.50
C SER A 60 -13.70 6.01 -9.74
N GLU A 61 -13.36 6.29 -10.99
CA GLU A 61 -12.01 6.72 -11.37
C GLU A 61 -11.59 8.00 -10.63
N ARG A 62 -12.53 8.94 -10.44
CA ARG A 62 -12.26 10.19 -9.70
C ARG A 62 -11.90 9.93 -8.24
N GLU A 63 -12.58 8.97 -7.60
CA GLU A 63 -12.25 8.56 -6.23
C GLU A 63 -10.86 7.88 -6.18
N ALA A 64 -10.54 7.03 -7.15
CA ALA A 64 -9.24 6.40 -7.25
C ALA A 64 -8.10 7.43 -7.44
N GLN A 65 -8.28 8.40 -8.34
CA GLN A 65 -7.32 9.49 -8.56
C GLN A 65 -7.15 10.36 -7.31
N TYR A 66 -8.25 10.69 -6.63
CA TYR A 66 -8.20 11.44 -5.38
C TYR A 66 -7.41 10.68 -4.32
N LEU A 67 -7.72 9.40 -4.10
CA LEU A 67 -7.02 8.57 -3.13
C LEU A 67 -5.53 8.40 -3.48
N HIS A 68 -5.21 8.23 -4.76
CA HIS A 68 -3.83 8.17 -5.24
C HIS A 68 -3.06 9.44 -4.88
N SER A 69 -3.63 10.63 -5.17
CA SER A 69 -3.01 11.91 -4.81
C SER A 69 -2.84 12.09 -3.30
N GLN A 70 -3.80 11.63 -2.49
CA GLN A 70 -3.71 11.70 -1.03
C GLN A 70 -2.56 10.83 -0.54
N LEU A 71 -2.41 9.62 -1.10
CA LEU A 71 -1.31 8.73 -0.75
C LEU A 71 0.06 9.32 -1.18
N ASP A 72 0.14 10.06 -2.30
CA ASP A 72 1.38 10.70 -2.76
C ASP A 72 1.79 11.86 -1.84
N MET A 73 0.83 12.64 -1.36
CA MET A 73 1.09 13.73 -0.40
C MET A 73 1.61 13.23 0.96
N ARG A 74 1.44 11.94 1.28
CA ARG A 74 1.88 11.36 2.55
C ARG A 74 3.36 11.08 2.63
N GLU A 75 4.14 11.26 1.56
CA GLU A 75 5.61 11.15 1.60
C GLU A 75 6.29 12.11 2.59
N VAL A 76 5.55 13.11 3.10
CA VAL A 76 6.03 14.13 4.05
C VAL A 76 5.79 13.74 5.53
N ASP A 77 5.04 12.67 5.80
CA ASP A 77 4.71 12.22 7.16
C ASP A 77 5.91 11.46 7.79
N PRO A 78 6.24 11.62 9.08
CA PRO A 78 7.28 10.81 9.73
C PRO A 78 7.05 9.29 9.68
N ILE A 79 5.83 8.83 9.39
CA ILE A 79 5.46 7.42 9.21
C ILE A 79 5.17 7.13 7.72
N ALA A 80 5.65 7.99 6.81
CA ALA A 80 5.44 7.85 5.38
C ALA A 80 5.97 6.53 4.84
N ILE A 81 5.17 5.91 3.97
CA ILE A 81 5.62 4.82 3.12
C ILE A 81 5.95 5.45 1.77
N HIS A 82 7.20 5.33 1.33
CA HIS A 82 7.55 5.65 -0.05
C HIS A 82 6.95 4.58 -0.96
N ARG A 83 6.12 5.01 -1.90
CA ARG A 83 5.47 4.09 -2.84
C ARG A 83 6.34 3.96 -4.08
N ASP A 84 6.41 2.75 -4.63
CA ASP A 84 7.00 2.57 -5.95
C ASP A 84 6.01 3.05 -7.02
N ALA A 85 6.34 4.16 -7.66
CA ALA A 85 5.52 4.78 -8.69
C ALA A 85 5.39 3.92 -9.97
N GLN A 86 6.30 2.96 -10.20
CA GLN A 86 6.23 2.05 -11.35
C GLN A 86 5.32 0.84 -11.08
N GLN A 87 5.14 0.47 -9.81
CA GLN A 87 4.29 -0.66 -9.42
C GLN A 87 2.84 -0.25 -9.09
N THR A 88 2.61 1.03 -8.80
CA THR A 88 1.26 1.51 -8.46
C THR A 88 0.50 1.95 -9.70
N SER A 89 -0.66 1.34 -9.96
CA SER A 89 -1.52 1.71 -11.08
C SER A 89 -3.00 1.70 -10.70
N ILE A 90 -3.77 2.58 -11.34
CA ILE A 90 -5.23 2.59 -11.25
C ILE A 90 -5.76 1.73 -12.39
N LEU A 91 -6.37 0.60 -12.05
CA LEU A 91 -7.00 -0.31 -13.00
C LEU A 91 -8.52 -0.16 -12.96
N ALA A 92 -9.15 0.00 -14.12
CA ALA A 92 -10.59 -0.08 -14.25
C ALA A 92 -11.03 -1.54 -14.36
N CYS A 93 -11.82 -2.03 -13.41
CA CYS A 93 -12.47 -3.33 -13.54
C CYS A 93 -13.60 -3.24 -14.59
N VAL A 94 -13.40 -3.90 -15.73
CA VAL A 94 -14.42 -4.07 -16.76
C VAL A 94 -14.92 -5.51 -16.69
N CYS A 95 -16.07 -5.73 -16.04
CA CYS A 95 -16.74 -7.04 -16.06
C CYS A 95 -17.40 -7.23 -17.45
N PRO A 96 -17.00 -8.22 -18.27
CA PRO A 96 -17.44 -8.36 -19.68
C PRO A 96 -18.91 -8.77 -19.88
N GLY A 97 -19.73 -8.79 -18.82
CA GLY A 97 -21.16 -9.11 -18.87
C GLY A 97 -22.06 -8.23 -18.01
N CYS A 98 -21.54 -7.12 -17.44
CA CYS A 98 -22.32 -6.26 -16.56
C CYS A 98 -22.77 -4.99 -17.30
N SER A 99 -24.05 -4.90 -17.66
CA SER A 99 -24.67 -3.71 -18.26
C SER A 99 -24.92 -2.57 -17.26
N ASP A 100 -24.75 -2.83 -15.95
CA ASP A 100 -24.92 -1.83 -14.90
C ASP A 100 -23.57 -1.29 -14.42
N LYS A 101 -23.30 -0.02 -14.76
CA LYS A 101 -22.18 0.78 -14.22
C LYS A 101 -22.48 1.26 -12.79
N SER A 102 -23.06 0.42 -11.95
CA SER A 102 -23.37 0.81 -10.57
C SER A 102 -22.19 0.47 -9.64
N PRO A 103 -21.69 1.43 -8.84
CA PRO A 103 -20.52 1.25 -7.98
C PRO A 103 -20.73 0.30 -6.79
N SER A 104 -21.96 -0.18 -6.60
CA SER A 104 -22.38 -1.06 -5.49
C SER A 104 -22.55 -2.52 -5.88
N ALA A 105 -22.40 -2.87 -7.16
CA ALA A 105 -22.53 -4.26 -7.60
C ALA A 105 -21.31 -5.08 -7.09
N PRO A 106 -21.52 -6.22 -6.42
CA PRO A 106 -20.47 -7.19 -6.22
C PRO A 106 -20.22 -7.88 -7.58
N CYS A 107 -19.28 -7.35 -8.36
CA CYS A 107 -18.22 -8.22 -8.86
C CYS A 107 -17.26 -8.41 -7.67
#